data_AF-A0A834XWX9-F1
#
_entry.id   AF-A0A834XWX9-F1
#
_cell.length_a   1.000
_cell.length_b   1.000
_cell.length_c   1.000
_cell.angle_alpha   90.00
_cell.angle_beta   90.00
_cell.angle_gamma   90.00
#
_symmetry.space_group_name_H-M   'P 1'
#
loop_
_entity.id
_entity.type
_entity.pdbx_description
1 polymer ?
#
loop_
_entity_poly.entity_id
_entity_poly.type
_entity_poly.pdbx_seq_one_letter_code
_entity_poly.pdbx_strand_id
1 'polypeptide(L)'
;MSDEEIIRQRLLIDGDGLGDDRRINQLLKSFLKWSNSPDNNNALYTTILAQLAEIEFTQNKSRLVSAMRQEELKNYEQLSNEIEDEIEKAKKSIETTKQELQNAKQIRKNRIEYDVLAKVINEQPDRKETNAKLETLKNELGTLKEKSEQLEYKLEMRRKQFHVLISSIHSLQSMLDESDEEIMDVSLENYEDADVSMSPKDIE
;
A
#
# COMPACT_ATOMS: atom_id res chain seq x y z
N MET A 1 25.56 11.25 55.98
CA MET A 1 25.75 12.34 55.01
C MET A 1 26.17 11.70 53.70
N SER A 2 25.37 11.89 52.66
CA SER A 2 25.63 11.36 51.32
C SER A 2 26.82 12.10 50.69
N ASP A 3 27.62 11.46 49.85
CA ASP A 3 28.79 12.09 49.20
C ASP A 3 28.39 13.34 48.40
N GLU A 4 27.18 13.39 47.83
CA GLU A 4 26.63 14.59 47.20
C GLU A 4 26.45 15.77 48.16
N GLU A 5 26.06 15.50 49.41
CA GLU A 5 25.91 16.54 50.44
C GLU A 5 27.27 17.11 50.83
N ILE A 6 28.29 16.24 50.94
CA ILE A 6 29.68 16.64 51.24
C ILE A 6 30.25 17.47 50.08
N ILE A 7 29.98 17.07 48.83
CA ILE A 7 30.44 17.79 47.63
C ILE A 7 29.74 19.16 47.54
N ARG A 8 28.42 19.24 47.74
CA ARG A 8 27.70 20.52 47.80
C ARG A 8 28.24 21.43 48.90
N GLN A 9 28.46 20.88 50.08
CA GLN A 9 28.97 21.63 51.22
C GLN A 9 30.38 22.15 50.95
N ARG A 10 31.25 21.36 50.31
CA ARG A 10 32.61 21.79 49.94
C ARG A 10 32.63 22.83 48.82
N LEU A 11 31.77 22.72 47.81
CA LEU A 11 31.58 23.73 46.76
C LEU A 11 31.04 25.06 47.33
N LEU A 12 30.16 25.00 48.33
CA LEU A 12 29.66 26.19 49.03
C LEU A 12 30.71 26.82 49.97
N ILE A 13 31.56 25.99 50.60
CA ILE A 13 32.66 26.42 51.48
C ILE A 13 33.77 27.13 50.68
N ASP A 14 34.18 26.57 49.54
CA ASP A 14 35.28 27.10 48.71
C ASP A 14 34.82 28.12 47.65
N GLY A 15 33.51 28.28 47.44
CA GLY A 15 32.95 29.04 46.32
C GLY A 15 32.83 30.56 46.51
N ASP A 16 32.49 31.06 47.70
CA ASP A 16 32.27 32.51 47.90
C ASP A 16 32.10 32.96 49.38
N GLY A 17 32.17 32.07 50.39
CA GLY A 17 31.54 32.35 51.71
C GLY A 17 32.43 32.40 52.96
N LEU A 18 33.48 31.57 53.08
CA LEU A 18 34.28 31.51 54.32
C LEU A 18 35.44 32.51 54.38
N GLY A 19 35.90 33.00 53.21
CA GLY A 19 36.97 33.98 53.15
C GLY A 19 36.54 35.35 53.70
N ASP A 20 35.32 35.75 53.40
CA ASP A 20 34.81 37.08 53.71
C ASP A 20 34.43 37.23 55.19
N ASP A 21 33.82 36.22 55.82
CA ASP A 21 33.60 36.22 57.27
C ASP A 21 34.94 36.25 58.03
N ARG A 22 35.96 35.52 57.55
CA ARG A 22 37.31 35.58 58.13
C ARG A 22 37.94 36.98 57.98
N ARG A 23 37.78 37.61 56.81
CA ARG A 23 38.29 38.97 56.53
C ARG A 23 37.60 40.02 57.39
N ILE A 24 36.27 39.94 57.56
CA ILE A 24 35.48 40.83 58.41
C ILE A 24 35.89 40.67 59.88
N ASN A 25 36.06 39.43 60.35
CA ASN A 25 36.55 39.16 61.70
C ASN A 25 37.98 39.66 61.93
N GLN A 26 38.84 39.63 60.91
CA GLN A 26 40.20 40.20 60.98
C GLN A 26 40.16 41.73 61.02
N LEU A 27 39.34 42.38 60.20
CA LEU A 27 39.10 43.82 60.22
C LEU A 27 38.62 44.27 61.62
N LEU A 28 37.65 43.55 62.20
CA LEU A 28 37.11 43.84 63.53
C LEU A 28 38.18 43.74 64.63
N LYS A 29 39.04 42.72 64.58
CA LYS A 29 40.18 42.59 65.52
C LYS A 29 41.19 43.72 65.34
N SER A 30 41.52 44.09 64.10
CA SER A 30 42.42 45.22 63.79
C SER A 30 41.84 46.54 64.30
N PHE A 31 40.55 46.76 64.11
CA PHE A 31 39.83 47.95 64.58
C PHE A 31 39.81 48.05 66.10
N LEU A 32 39.45 46.97 66.81
CA LEU A 32 39.47 46.93 68.27
C LEU A 32 40.89 47.16 68.84
N LYS A 33 41.92 46.64 68.17
CA LYS A 33 43.33 46.86 68.56
C LYS A 33 43.73 48.32 68.36
N TRP A 34 43.33 48.95 67.26
CA TRP A 34 43.59 50.36 67.01
C TRP A 34 42.84 51.27 67.99
N SER A 35 41.57 50.99 68.28
CA SER A 35 40.73 51.76 69.20
C SER A 35 41.22 51.75 70.66
N ASN A 36 41.90 50.69 71.08
CA ASN A 36 42.44 50.56 72.45
C ASN A 36 43.92 50.96 72.54
N SER A 37 44.52 51.46 71.46
CA SER A 37 45.92 51.85 71.42
C SER A 37 46.08 53.28 71.97
N PRO A 38 46.94 53.51 72.98
CA PRO A 38 47.08 54.84 73.61
C PRO A 38 47.75 55.89 72.71
N ASP A 39 48.52 55.46 71.70
CA ASP A 39 49.14 56.30 70.69
C ASP A 39 48.43 56.20 69.34
N ASN A 40 48.35 57.33 68.62
CA ASN A 40 47.71 57.43 67.31
C ASN A 40 48.52 56.64 66.24
N ASN A 41 48.24 55.35 66.15
CA ASN A 41 49.04 54.40 65.37
C ASN A 41 48.62 54.44 63.88
N ASN A 42 49.12 55.44 63.15
CA ASN A 42 48.76 55.72 61.75
C ASN A 42 48.92 54.51 60.80
N ALA A 43 49.86 53.60 61.05
CA ALA A 43 50.05 52.40 60.24
C ALA A 43 48.92 51.36 60.38
N LEU A 44 48.31 51.25 61.57
CA LEU A 44 47.15 50.39 61.78
C LEU A 44 45.91 50.99 61.11
N TYR A 45 45.77 52.31 61.17
CA TYR A 45 44.68 53.03 60.49
C TYR A 45 44.71 52.84 58.97
N THR A 46 45.87 52.99 58.32
CA THR A 46 46.00 52.74 56.87
C THR A 46 45.71 51.29 56.50
N THR A 47 46.10 50.34 57.36
CA THR A 47 45.81 48.91 57.17
C THR A 47 44.31 48.62 57.27
N ILE A 48 43.60 49.23 58.23
CA ILE A 48 42.14 49.10 58.37
C ILE A 48 41.43 49.66 57.14
N LEU A 49 41.84 50.83 56.64
CA LEU A 49 41.27 51.41 55.42
C LEU A 49 41.48 50.52 54.19
N ALA A 50 42.66 49.92 54.04
CA ALA A 50 42.94 48.99 52.95
C ALA A 50 42.07 47.72 53.05
N GLN A 51 41.92 47.16 54.26
CA GLN A 51 41.07 46.00 54.52
C GLN A 51 39.58 46.30 54.25
N LEU A 52 39.11 47.49 54.63
CA LEU A 52 37.75 47.96 54.34
C LEU A 52 37.51 48.05 52.83
N ALA A 53 38.43 48.67 52.08
CA ALA A 53 38.32 48.79 50.63
C ALA A 53 38.32 47.42 49.93
N GLU A 54 39.09 46.43 50.41
CA GLU A 54 39.07 45.06 49.88
C GLU A 54 37.70 44.40 50.11
N ILE A 55 37.11 44.55 51.30
CA ILE A 55 35.80 43.98 51.64
C ILE A 55 34.69 44.64 50.81
N GLU A 56 34.72 45.95 50.63
CA GLU A 56 33.77 46.67 49.78
C GLU A 56 33.84 46.18 48.32
N PHE A 57 35.06 45.97 47.82
CA PHE A 57 35.27 45.44 46.47
C PHE A 57 34.72 44.02 46.32
N THR A 58 35.01 43.11 47.27
CA THR A 58 34.51 41.73 47.20
C THR A 58 32.99 41.67 47.31
N GLN A 59 32.39 42.52 48.16
CA GLN A 59 30.93 42.62 48.27
C GLN A 59 30.30 43.09 46.96
N ASN A 60 30.87 44.12 46.32
CA ASN A 60 30.35 44.62 45.05
C ASN A 60 30.49 43.58 43.93
N LYS A 61 31.63 42.88 43.89
CA LYS A 61 31.85 41.75 42.98
C LYS A 61 30.81 40.66 43.20
N SER A 62 30.60 40.22 44.44
CA SER A 62 29.62 39.16 44.75
C SER A 62 28.20 39.54 44.31
N ARG A 63 27.80 40.80 44.53
CA ARG A 63 26.51 41.33 44.05
C ARG A 63 26.39 41.30 42.52
N LEU A 64 27.42 41.71 41.79
CA LEU A 64 27.42 41.68 40.32
C LEU A 64 27.35 40.24 39.80
N VAL A 65 28.14 39.33 40.37
CA VAL A 65 28.10 37.92 39.98
C VAL A 65 26.75 37.31 40.34
N SER A 66 26.13 37.65 41.47
CA SER A 66 24.77 37.21 41.80
C SER A 66 23.73 37.69 40.79
N ALA A 67 23.83 38.93 40.30
CA ALA A 67 22.94 39.45 39.27
C ALA A 67 23.14 38.71 37.93
N MET A 68 24.38 38.51 37.52
CA MET A 68 24.74 37.74 36.32
C MET A 68 24.23 36.30 36.40
N ARG A 69 24.44 35.61 37.53
CA ARG A 69 23.94 34.24 37.76
C ARG A 69 22.42 34.14 37.60
N GLN A 70 21.66 35.14 38.05
CA GLN A 70 20.20 35.16 37.89
C GLN A 70 19.79 35.31 36.42
N GLU A 71 20.53 36.08 35.63
CA GLU A 71 20.30 36.22 34.20
C GLU A 71 20.67 34.94 33.44
N GLU A 72 21.82 34.34 33.76
CA GLU A 72 22.23 33.05 33.20
C GLU A 72 21.20 31.96 33.47
N LEU A 73 20.66 31.89 34.69
CA LEU A 73 19.64 30.91 35.05
C LEU A 73 18.38 31.05 34.19
N LYS A 74 17.92 32.28 33.93
CA LYS A 74 16.80 32.55 33.01
C LYS A 74 17.14 32.12 31.58
N ASN A 75 18.35 32.38 31.12
CA ASN A 75 18.79 31.95 29.79
C ASN A 75 18.82 30.42 29.67
N TYR A 76 19.27 29.72 30.70
CA TYR A 76 19.22 28.25 30.73
C TYR A 76 17.80 27.70 30.76
N GLU A 77 16.87 28.33 31.50
CA GLU A 77 15.45 27.96 31.46
C GLU A 77 14.85 28.15 30.06
N GLN A 78 15.15 29.28 29.41
CA GLN A 78 14.70 29.53 28.03
C GLN A 78 15.26 28.50 27.05
N LEU A 79 16.55 28.21 27.12
CA LEU A 79 17.20 27.21 26.28
C LEU A 79 16.62 25.80 26.52
N SER A 80 16.31 25.46 27.77
CA SER A 80 15.66 24.18 28.09
C SER A 80 14.30 24.06 27.41
N ASN A 81 13.48 25.10 27.48
CA ASN A 81 12.16 25.11 26.83
C ASN A 81 12.28 25.03 25.30
N GLU A 82 13.25 25.72 24.71
CA GLU A 82 13.49 25.66 23.26
C GLU A 82 13.89 24.25 22.81
N ILE A 83 14.77 23.59 23.57
CA ILE A 83 15.16 22.20 23.31
C ILE A 83 13.96 21.26 23.45
N GLU A 84 13.09 21.45 24.44
CA GLU A 84 11.87 20.65 24.61
C GLU A 84 10.92 20.81 23.41
N ASP A 85 10.71 22.04 22.94
CA ASP A 85 9.91 22.34 21.76
C ASP A 85 10.49 21.70 20.49
N GLU A 86 11.81 21.77 20.30
CA GLU A 86 12.49 21.11 19.19
C GLU A 86 12.36 19.59 19.23
N ILE A 87 12.49 18.99 20.41
CA ILE A 87 12.27 17.55 20.61
C ILE A 87 10.84 17.17 20.25
N GLU A 88 9.84 17.96 20.65
CA GLU A 88 8.44 17.69 20.31
C GLU A 88 8.19 17.81 18.80
N LYS A 89 8.75 18.84 18.15
CA LYS A 89 8.70 18.99 16.69
C LYS A 89 9.35 17.81 15.97
N ALA A 90 10.52 17.37 16.43
CA ALA A 90 11.22 16.22 15.85
C ALA A 90 10.39 14.93 16.01
N LYS A 91 9.77 14.70 17.18
CA LYS A 91 8.86 13.57 17.40
C LYS A 91 7.66 13.58 16.45
N LYS A 92 7.03 14.75 16.26
CA LYS A 92 5.92 14.91 15.30
C LYS A 92 6.38 14.63 13.87
N SER A 93 7.53 15.15 13.46
CA SER A 93 8.13 14.90 12.15
C SER A 93 8.36 13.41 11.91
N ILE A 94 8.96 12.70 12.87
CA ILE A 94 9.18 11.25 12.79
C ILE A 94 7.86 10.49 12.58
N GLU A 95 6.81 10.84 13.32
CA GLU A 95 5.51 10.18 13.19
C GLU A 95 4.88 10.43 11.81
N THR A 96 4.98 11.66 11.29
CA THR A 96 4.51 11.97 9.92
C THR A 96 5.28 11.18 8.85
N THR A 97 6.62 11.16 8.92
CA THR A 97 7.46 10.41 7.96
C THR A 97 7.20 8.91 8.05
N LYS A 98 6.88 8.38 9.24
CA LYS A 98 6.52 6.97 9.42
C LYS A 98 5.19 6.63 8.72
N GLN A 99 4.19 7.50 8.81
CA GLN A 99 2.92 7.34 8.10
C GLN A 99 3.11 7.43 6.58
N GLU A 100 3.88 8.41 6.11
CA GLU A 100 4.24 8.54 4.69
C GLU A 100 4.96 7.29 4.17
N LEU A 101 5.88 6.73 4.95
CA LEU A 101 6.58 5.49 4.59
C LEU A 101 5.63 4.30 4.48
N GLN A 102 4.63 4.19 5.37
CA GLN A 102 3.62 3.14 5.28
C GLN A 102 2.77 3.30 4.01
N ASN A 103 2.32 4.51 3.72
CA ASN A 103 1.57 4.82 2.51
C ASN A 103 2.38 4.51 1.24
N ALA A 104 3.65 4.92 1.21
CA ALA A 104 4.56 4.63 0.09
C ALA A 104 4.77 3.13 -0.11
N LYS A 105 4.90 2.34 0.97
CA LYS A 105 4.98 0.88 0.90
C LYS A 105 3.70 0.26 0.33
N GLN A 106 2.53 0.76 0.73
CA GLN A 106 1.25 0.29 0.20
C GLN A 106 1.11 0.61 -1.29
N ILE A 107 1.43 1.83 -1.71
CA ILE A 107 1.43 2.23 -3.13
C ILE A 107 2.37 1.32 -3.94
N ARG A 108 3.57 1.04 -3.42
CA ARG A 108 4.52 0.13 -4.08
C ARG A 108 3.95 -1.27 -4.21
N LYS A 109 3.31 -1.81 -3.17
CA LYS A 109 2.66 -3.13 -3.21
C LYS A 109 1.57 -3.17 -4.28
N ASN A 110 0.67 -2.19 -4.27
CA ASN A 110 -0.41 -2.08 -5.26
C ASN A 110 0.15 -1.98 -6.69
N ARG A 111 1.23 -1.21 -6.89
CA ARG A 111 1.88 -1.09 -8.19
C ARG A 111 2.45 -2.42 -8.69
N ILE A 112 3.09 -3.20 -7.81
CA ILE A 112 3.59 -4.53 -8.16
C ILE A 112 2.43 -5.46 -8.53
N GLU A 113 1.33 -5.43 -7.78
CA GLU A 113 0.14 -6.24 -8.09
C GLU A 113 -0.45 -5.86 -9.46
N TYR A 114 -0.54 -4.56 -9.77
CA TYR A 114 -0.97 -4.09 -11.08
C TYR A 114 -0.01 -4.51 -12.20
N ASP A 115 1.30 -4.43 -11.99
CA ASP A 115 2.29 -4.84 -12.98
C ASP A 115 2.21 -6.35 -13.26
N VAL A 116 1.99 -7.17 -12.22
CA VAL A 116 1.76 -8.62 -12.37
C VAL A 116 0.49 -8.89 -13.16
N LEU A 117 -0.63 -8.24 -12.81
CA LEU A 117 -1.88 -8.42 -13.53
C LEU A 117 -1.79 -7.95 -14.99
N ALA A 118 -1.11 -6.83 -15.24
CA ALA A 118 -0.88 -6.31 -16.58
C ALA A 118 -0.05 -7.29 -17.44
N LYS A 119 0.95 -7.97 -16.87
CA LYS A 119 1.68 -9.02 -17.58
C LYS A 119 0.76 -10.17 -18.01
N VAL A 120 -0.07 -10.66 -17.10
CA VAL A 120 -1.04 -11.74 -17.41
C VAL A 120 -2.06 -11.30 -18.47
N ILE A 121 -2.52 -10.05 -18.42
CA ILE A 121 -3.43 -9.49 -19.43
C ILE A 121 -2.74 -9.39 -20.79
N ASN A 122 -1.47 -8.99 -20.85
CA ASN A 122 -0.72 -8.86 -22.09
C ASN A 122 -0.37 -10.21 -22.75
N GLU A 123 -0.43 -11.32 -22.01
CA GLU A 123 -0.32 -12.67 -22.59
C GLU A 123 -1.58 -13.03 -23.40
N GLN A 124 -2.71 -12.38 -23.15
CA GLN A 124 -3.95 -12.60 -23.88
C GLN A 124 -3.99 -11.75 -25.17
N PRO A 125 -4.64 -12.24 -26.24
CA PRO A 125 -4.75 -11.50 -27.50
C PRO A 125 -5.57 -10.22 -27.32
N ASP A 126 -5.33 -9.23 -28.19
CA ASP A 126 -6.06 -7.97 -28.11
C ASP A 126 -7.57 -8.19 -28.27
N ARG A 127 -8.32 -7.49 -27.41
CA ARG A 127 -9.77 -7.64 -27.32
C ARG A 127 -10.45 -7.18 -28.60
N LYS A 128 -9.95 -6.13 -29.24
CA LYS A 128 -10.53 -5.62 -30.49
C LYS A 128 -10.36 -6.62 -31.62
N GLU A 129 -9.16 -7.17 -31.78
CA GLU A 129 -8.90 -8.20 -32.80
C GLU A 129 -9.73 -9.47 -32.56
N THR A 130 -9.81 -9.91 -31.30
CA THR A 130 -10.59 -11.10 -30.94
C THR A 130 -12.08 -10.89 -31.23
N ASN A 131 -12.63 -9.72 -30.91
CA ASN A 131 -14.02 -9.39 -31.23
C ASN A 131 -14.27 -9.30 -32.74
N ALA A 132 -13.33 -8.73 -33.51
CA ALA A 132 -13.46 -8.67 -34.96
C ALA A 132 -13.52 -10.08 -35.58
N LYS A 133 -12.61 -10.98 -35.16
CA LYS A 133 -12.62 -12.39 -35.59
C LYS A 133 -13.90 -13.11 -35.18
N LEU A 134 -14.44 -12.78 -34.01
CA LEU A 134 -15.67 -13.39 -33.50
C LEU A 134 -16.89 -12.94 -34.32
N GLU A 135 -16.96 -11.66 -34.71
CA GLU A 135 -18.01 -11.15 -35.59
C GLU A 135 -17.91 -11.73 -37.01
N THR A 136 -16.70 -11.87 -37.58
CA THR A 136 -16.54 -12.53 -38.88
C THR A 136 -16.99 -13.99 -38.83
N LEU A 137 -16.58 -14.74 -37.80
CA LEU A 137 -16.99 -16.13 -37.60
C LEU A 137 -18.51 -16.27 -37.42
N LYS A 138 -19.15 -15.36 -36.68
CA LYS A 138 -20.62 -15.35 -36.55
C LYS A 138 -21.31 -15.15 -37.90
N ASN A 139 -20.83 -14.21 -38.70
CA ASN A 139 -21.40 -13.94 -40.02
C ASN A 139 -21.22 -15.16 -40.95
N GLU A 140 -20.03 -15.76 -40.97
CA GLU A 140 -19.76 -16.98 -41.73
C GLU A 140 -20.70 -18.12 -41.30
N LEU A 141 -20.85 -18.35 -39.99
CA LEU A 141 -21.73 -19.38 -39.44
C LEU A 141 -23.19 -19.12 -39.82
N GLY A 142 -23.64 -17.86 -39.79
CA GLY A 142 -24.95 -17.45 -40.29
C GLY A 142 -25.16 -17.80 -41.77
N THR A 143 -24.20 -17.44 -42.63
CA THR A 143 -24.29 -17.76 -44.06
C THR A 143 -24.25 -19.26 -44.34
N LEU A 144 -23.47 -20.02 -43.56
CA LEU A 144 -23.35 -21.46 -43.72
C LEU A 144 -24.63 -22.17 -43.30
N LYS A 145 -25.27 -21.69 -42.23
CA LYS A 145 -26.58 -22.18 -41.77
C LYS A 145 -27.66 -21.92 -42.82
N GLU A 146 -27.69 -20.71 -43.39
CA GLU A 146 -28.64 -20.37 -44.46
C GLU A 146 -28.42 -21.24 -45.70
N LYS A 147 -27.16 -21.46 -46.11
CA LYS A 147 -26.83 -22.38 -47.22
C LYS A 147 -27.26 -23.82 -46.93
N SER A 148 -27.08 -24.28 -45.69
CA SER A 148 -27.53 -25.61 -45.26
C SER A 148 -29.05 -25.74 -45.38
N GLU A 149 -29.80 -24.79 -44.84
CA GLU A 149 -31.26 -24.76 -44.92
C GLU A 149 -31.75 -24.72 -46.38
N GLN A 150 -31.09 -23.93 -47.24
CA GLN A 150 -31.41 -23.89 -48.68
C GLN A 150 -31.12 -25.22 -49.39
N LEU A 151 -30.03 -25.91 -49.05
CA LEU A 151 -29.70 -27.22 -49.62
C LEU A 151 -30.68 -28.29 -49.16
N GLU A 152 -31.04 -28.27 -47.87
CA GLU A 152 -32.02 -29.20 -47.30
C GLU A 152 -33.40 -29.01 -47.93
N TYR A 153 -33.84 -27.75 -48.12
CA TYR A 153 -35.06 -27.44 -48.87
C TYR A 153 -35.02 -27.96 -50.31
N LYS A 154 -33.89 -27.76 -51.02
CA LYS A 154 -33.71 -28.29 -52.39
C LYS A 154 -33.77 -29.82 -52.41
N LEU A 155 -33.13 -30.49 -51.46
CA LEU A 155 -33.12 -31.94 -51.36
C LEU A 155 -34.54 -32.48 -51.12
N GLU A 156 -35.29 -31.86 -50.22
CA GLU A 156 -36.68 -32.20 -49.94
C GLU A 156 -37.58 -32.00 -51.18
N MET A 157 -37.40 -30.91 -51.92
CA MET A 157 -38.10 -30.69 -53.19
C MET A 157 -37.77 -31.77 -54.23
N ARG A 158 -36.50 -32.19 -54.33
CA ARG A 158 -36.10 -33.30 -55.23
C ARG A 158 -36.71 -34.62 -54.78
N ARG A 159 -36.73 -34.93 -53.48
CA ARG A 159 -37.42 -36.13 -52.94
C ARG A 159 -38.88 -36.16 -53.33
N LYS A 160 -39.60 -35.04 -53.21
CA LYS A 160 -41.00 -34.92 -53.65
C LYS A 160 -41.15 -35.13 -55.16
N GLN A 161 -40.28 -34.54 -55.97
CA GLN A 161 -40.28 -34.75 -57.43
C GLN A 161 -40.04 -36.21 -57.81
N PHE A 162 -39.08 -36.89 -57.16
CA PHE A 162 -38.84 -38.31 -57.36
C PHE A 162 -40.03 -39.16 -56.94
N HIS A 163 -40.70 -38.82 -55.83
CA HIS A 163 -41.89 -39.54 -55.40
C HIS A 163 -43.03 -39.42 -56.42
N VAL A 164 -43.25 -38.24 -57.00
CA VAL A 164 -44.22 -38.05 -58.10
C VAL A 164 -43.83 -38.90 -59.31
N LEU A 165 -42.57 -38.88 -59.74
CA LEU A 165 -42.08 -39.70 -60.85
C LEU A 165 -42.32 -41.20 -60.60
N ILE A 166 -41.97 -41.70 -59.42
CA ILE A 166 -42.18 -43.10 -59.03
C ILE A 166 -43.66 -43.44 -59.03
N SER A 167 -44.52 -42.57 -58.49
CA SER A 167 -45.98 -42.76 -58.51
C SER A 167 -46.54 -42.76 -59.94
N SER A 168 -46.02 -41.91 -60.83
CA SER A 168 -46.41 -41.92 -62.25
C SER A 168 -45.94 -43.18 -62.96
N ILE A 169 -44.74 -43.68 -62.67
CA ILE A 169 -44.24 -44.95 -63.19
C ILE A 169 -45.15 -46.09 -62.73
N HIS A 170 -45.49 -46.16 -61.44
CA HIS A 170 -46.41 -47.18 -60.93
C HIS A 170 -47.81 -47.07 -61.54
N SER A 171 -48.31 -45.85 -61.78
CA SER A 171 -49.59 -45.66 -62.46
C SER A 171 -49.56 -46.11 -63.92
N LEU A 172 -48.46 -45.84 -64.64
CA LEU A 172 -48.28 -46.30 -66.02
C LEU A 172 -48.09 -47.82 -66.08
N GLN A 173 -47.39 -48.42 -65.11
CA GLN A 173 -47.32 -49.88 -64.96
C GLN A 173 -48.70 -50.47 -64.72
N SER A 174 -49.49 -49.91 -63.79
CA SER A 174 -50.88 -50.33 -63.56
C SER A 174 -51.74 -50.23 -64.83
N MET A 175 -51.60 -49.15 -65.60
CA MET A 175 -52.32 -49.01 -66.89
C MET A 175 -51.86 -50.01 -67.94
N LEU A 176 -50.56 -50.35 -67.97
CA LEU A 176 -50.03 -51.37 -68.87
C LEU A 176 -50.54 -52.77 -68.47
N ASP A 177 -50.51 -53.09 -67.18
CA ASP A 177 -51.03 -54.33 -66.63
C ASP A 177 -52.56 -54.44 -66.87
N GLU A 178 -53.33 -53.35 -66.72
CA GLU A 178 -54.77 -53.27 -67.05
C GLU A 178 -55.03 -53.40 -68.56
N SER A 179 -54.13 -52.93 -69.42
CA SER A 179 -54.26 -53.08 -70.88
C SER A 179 -53.88 -54.47 -71.39
N ASP A 180 -53.02 -55.19 -70.67
CA ASP A 180 -52.76 -56.61 -70.92
C ASP A 180 -53.96 -57.47 -70.45
N GLU A 181 -54.73 -57.04 -69.44
CA GLU A 181 -56.00 -57.70 -69.07
C GLU A 181 -57.10 -57.58 -70.13
N GLU A 182 -57.20 -56.47 -70.89
CA GLU A 182 -58.19 -56.34 -71.99
C GLU A 182 -57.87 -57.21 -73.22
N ILE A 183 -56.62 -57.66 -73.40
CA ILE A 183 -56.24 -58.63 -74.47
C ILE A 183 -56.34 -60.08 -73.96
N MET A 184 -56.42 -60.30 -72.65
CA MET A 184 -56.37 -61.62 -72.03
C MET A 184 -57.75 -62.15 -71.55
N ASP A 185 -58.87 -61.60 -72.03
CA ASP A 185 -60.23 -62.17 -71.81
C ASP A 185 -60.63 -63.23 -72.86
N VAL A 186 -59.65 -63.86 -73.53
CA VAL A 186 -59.86 -65.07 -74.36
C VAL A 186 -58.82 -66.13 -74.03
N SER A 187 -58.89 -66.69 -72.82
CA SER A 187 -58.85 -68.15 -72.56
C SER A 187 -58.70 -68.41 -71.07
N LEU A 188 -59.86 -68.45 -70.41
CA LEU A 188 -60.07 -69.25 -69.21
C LEU A 188 -59.80 -70.72 -69.58
N GLU A 189 -58.79 -71.35 -68.98
CA GLU A 189 -58.89 -72.69 -68.41
C GLU A 189 -57.63 -73.03 -67.60
N ASN A 190 -57.83 -73.07 -66.27
CA ASN A 190 -57.28 -74.03 -65.30
C ASN A 190 -55.80 -74.42 -65.43
N TYR A 191 -55.02 -74.16 -64.37
CA TYR A 191 -54.61 -75.21 -63.44
C TYR A 191 -54.02 -74.61 -62.16
N GLU A 192 -54.51 -75.14 -61.05
CA GLU A 192 -54.25 -74.79 -59.66
C GLU A 192 -52.81 -75.11 -59.21
N ASP A 193 -52.35 -74.31 -58.24
CA ASP A 193 -51.58 -74.65 -57.05
C ASP A 193 -50.35 -75.58 -57.15
N ALA A 194 -49.17 -75.02 -56.84
CA ALA A 194 -48.45 -75.35 -55.60
C ALA A 194 -47.15 -74.52 -55.43
N ASP A 195 -47.26 -73.53 -54.55
CA ASP A 195 -46.34 -73.11 -53.49
C ASP A 195 -44.86 -73.60 -53.48
N VAL A 196 -43.96 -72.65 -53.74
CA VAL A 196 -42.84 -72.19 -52.90
C VAL A 196 -41.89 -73.21 -52.23
N SER A 197 -40.63 -73.26 -52.71
CA SER A 197 -39.47 -72.62 -52.04
C SER A 197 -38.15 -73.10 -52.65
N MET A 198 -37.47 -72.22 -53.38
CA MET A 198 -36.03 -72.32 -53.59
C MET A 198 -35.32 -71.52 -52.49
N SER A 199 -34.49 -72.18 -51.69
CA SER A 199 -33.26 -71.54 -51.20
C SER A 199 -32.26 -71.55 -52.35
N PRO A 200 -31.38 -70.55 -52.50
CA PRO A 200 -30.10 -70.68 -51.82
C PRO A 200 -29.45 -69.37 -51.35
N LYS A 201 -28.57 -69.54 -50.34
CA LYS A 201 -27.25 -68.92 -50.11
C LYS A 201 -26.92 -67.61 -50.84
N ASP A 202 -26.34 -66.66 -50.11
CA ASP A 202 -24.96 -66.18 -50.32
C ASP A 202 -24.59 -65.17 -49.19
N ILE A 203 -23.50 -65.40 -48.45
CA ILE A 203 -22.10 -64.90 -48.63
C ILE A 203 -21.87 -63.58 -47.86
N GLU A 204 -20.89 -63.66 -46.95
CA GLU A 204 -20.10 -62.59 -46.27
C GLU A 204 -20.80 -61.41 -45.57
#